data_AF-A0A2T6BIA4-F1
#
_entry.id   AF-A0A2T6BIA4-F1
#
_cell.length_a   1.000
_cell.length_b   1.000
_cell.length_c   1.000
_cell.angle_alpha   90.00
_cell.angle_beta   90.00
_cell.angle_gamma   90.00
#
_symmetry.space_group_name_H-M   'P 1'
#
loop_
_entity.id
_entity.type
_entity.pdbx_description
1 polymer ?
#
loop_
_entity_poly.entity_id
_entity_poly.type
_entity_poly.pdbx_seq_one_letter_code
_entity_poly.pdbx_strand_id
1 'polypeptide(L)'
;MSLLARYIAGEHDAVWEALESAPDAADAEAVMRETFARVARNTDTVITRLRDTGYRFECEAGRYSDAVPPHRQISVHLGRIEETLEDRFGDLPAFAGRSDFLPRALDLFARVVGIIDLRQRHPGKPPQAGITARTPVQRALENALSGLGGTDARRRVVETEDRRPHLSDDPVIARLGDWNPLVINLEYLSDIGAEMEAELVPHPMGGLGLMAEIAPSFEHKANVSGTTGAHLFLPSQRVSPMIFEHGPPASFIDYLRTAFAHGGFLGVPAPVRPSHAELTQIAPQVLLPDHPVFVSLAKDLEPF
;
A
#
# COMPACT_ATOMS: atom_id res chain seq x y z
N MET A 1 -8.25 26.11 -22.94
CA MET A 1 -8.69 24.72 -22.73
C MET A 1 -8.52 24.42 -21.25
N SER A 2 -9.51 23.85 -20.57
CA SER A 2 -9.36 23.51 -19.15
C SER A 2 -8.32 22.41 -18.95
N LEU A 3 -7.75 22.32 -17.76
CA LEU A 3 -6.83 21.25 -17.37
C LEU A 3 -7.53 19.89 -17.46
N LEU A 4 -8.80 19.79 -17.05
CA LEU A 4 -9.56 18.55 -17.22
C LEU A 4 -9.68 18.13 -18.70
N ALA A 5 -9.94 19.06 -19.61
CA ALA A 5 -10.05 18.74 -21.04
C ALA A 5 -8.72 18.24 -21.62
N ARG A 6 -7.60 18.87 -21.23
CA ARG A 6 -6.24 18.41 -21.56
C ARG A 6 -5.95 17.02 -21.00
N TYR A 7 -6.36 16.80 -19.75
CA TYR A 7 -6.18 15.54 -19.05
C TYR A 7 -6.92 14.40 -19.76
N ILE A 8 -8.20 14.62 -20.10
CA ILE A 8 -9.01 13.65 -20.86
C ILE A 8 -8.41 13.39 -22.26
N ALA A 9 -7.78 14.39 -22.87
CA ALA A 9 -7.08 14.25 -24.15
C ALA A 9 -5.74 13.49 -24.05
N GLY A 10 -5.33 13.05 -22.85
CA GLY A 10 -4.13 12.24 -22.64
C GLY A 10 -2.89 13.01 -22.22
N GLU A 11 -2.97 14.33 -21.98
CA GLU A 11 -1.85 15.15 -21.52
C GLU A 11 -1.56 14.97 -20.01
N HIS A 12 -1.59 13.73 -19.50
CA HIS A 12 -1.60 13.47 -18.06
C HIS A 12 -0.39 14.06 -17.33
N ASP A 13 0.83 13.85 -17.82
CA ASP A 13 2.07 14.36 -17.20
C ASP A 13 2.11 15.89 -17.18
N ALA A 14 1.86 16.51 -18.34
CA ALA A 14 1.88 17.96 -18.49
C ALA A 14 0.78 18.65 -17.66
N VAL A 15 -0.37 17.98 -17.47
CA VAL A 15 -1.43 18.49 -16.60
C VAL A 15 -1.01 18.39 -15.13
N TRP A 16 -0.47 17.26 -14.68
CA TRP A 16 -0.01 17.11 -13.29
C TRP A 16 1.13 18.06 -12.93
N GLU A 17 2.05 18.34 -13.85
CA GLU A 17 3.07 19.38 -13.69
C GLU A 17 2.44 20.78 -13.54
N ALA A 18 1.43 21.09 -14.36
CA ALA A 18 0.69 22.34 -14.26
C ALA A 18 -0.09 22.46 -12.93
N LEU A 19 -0.56 21.34 -12.35
CA LEU A 19 -1.23 21.34 -11.05
C LEU A 19 -0.30 21.73 -9.89
N GLU A 20 1.00 21.47 -9.98
CA GLU A 20 1.94 21.88 -8.93
C GLU A 20 2.25 23.39 -8.96
N SER A 21 1.96 24.06 -10.09
CA SER A 21 2.28 25.49 -10.31
C SER A 21 1.15 26.45 -9.93
N ALA A 22 0.25 26.05 -9.03
CA ALA A 22 -0.93 26.81 -8.55
C ALA A 22 -2.07 27.00 -9.59
N PRO A 23 -2.80 25.92 -9.95
CA PRO A 23 -3.97 25.95 -10.81
C PRO A 23 -5.20 26.57 -10.13
N ASP A 24 -6.20 26.92 -10.93
CA ASP A 24 -7.57 27.12 -10.45
C ASP A 24 -8.02 25.91 -9.62
N ALA A 25 -8.55 26.15 -8.42
CA ALA A 25 -8.84 25.09 -7.46
C ALA A 25 -9.91 24.11 -7.96
N ALA A 26 -10.91 24.59 -8.70
CA ALA A 26 -12.00 23.76 -9.19
C ALA A 26 -11.55 22.87 -10.36
N ASP A 27 -10.77 23.42 -11.30
CA ASP A 27 -10.21 22.63 -12.42
C ASP A 27 -9.20 21.58 -11.91
N ALA A 28 -8.39 21.94 -10.90
CA ALA A 28 -7.48 21.02 -10.24
C ALA A 28 -8.20 19.86 -9.56
N GLU A 29 -9.24 20.16 -8.77
CA GLU A 29 -10.05 19.14 -8.12
C GLU A 29 -10.69 18.20 -9.16
N ALA A 30 -11.19 18.73 -10.27
CA ALA A 30 -11.79 17.92 -11.33
C ALA A 30 -10.79 16.95 -11.97
N VAL A 31 -9.56 17.40 -12.26
CA VAL A 31 -8.48 16.51 -12.74
C VAL A 31 -8.15 15.42 -11.74
N MET A 32 -7.98 15.77 -10.47
CA MET A 32 -7.64 14.79 -9.43
C MET A 32 -8.79 13.79 -9.23
N ARG A 33 -10.06 14.23 -9.30
CA ARG A 33 -11.24 13.34 -9.21
C ARG A 33 -11.26 12.33 -10.35
N GLU A 34 -11.04 12.78 -11.57
CA GLU A 34 -10.95 11.89 -12.74
C GLU A 34 -9.76 10.93 -12.62
N THR A 35 -8.59 11.43 -12.18
CA THR A 35 -7.39 10.60 -11.94
C THR A 35 -7.70 9.46 -10.97
N PHE A 36 -8.27 9.77 -9.81
CA PHE A 36 -8.54 8.76 -8.79
C PHE A 36 -9.72 7.86 -9.13
N ALA A 37 -10.67 8.32 -9.95
CA ALA A 37 -11.70 7.45 -10.51
C ALA A 37 -11.10 6.38 -11.44
N ARG A 38 -10.09 6.73 -12.24
CA ARG A 38 -9.33 5.75 -13.06
C ARG A 38 -8.52 4.80 -12.19
N VAL A 39 -7.85 5.30 -11.16
CA VAL A 39 -7.11 4.47 -10.19
C VAL A 39 -8.03 3.44 -9.51
N ALA A 40 -9.23 3.83 -9.09
CA ALA A 40 -10.21 2.92 -8.51
C ALA A 40 -10.61 1.80 -9.50
N ARG A 41 -10.95 2.15 -10.75
CA ARG A 41 -11.31 1.17 -11.78
C ARG A 41 -10.16 0.24 -12.15
N ASN A 42 -8.94 0.79 -12.25
CA ASN A 42 -7.73 0.01 -12.49
C ASN A 42 -7.45 -0.96 -11.34
N THR A 43 -7.64 -0.52 -10.10
CA THR A 43 -7.52 -1.37 -8.90
C THR A 43 -8.48 -2.56 -8.96
N ASP A 44 -9.76 -2.32 -9.24
CA ASP A 44 -10.78 -3.38 -9.34
C ASP A 44 -10.44 -4.38 -10.47
N THR A 45 -9.95 -3.87 -11.60
CA THR A 45 -9.50 -4.68 -12.73
C THR A 45 -8.31 -5.56 -12.35
N VAL A 46 -7.28 -5.00 -11.72
CA VAL A 46 -6.10 -5.74 -11.24
C VAL A 46 -6.49 -6.80 -10.23
N ILE A 47 -7.36 -6.47 -9.26
CA ILE A 47 -7.86 -7.43 -8.26
C ILE A 47 -8.55 -8.62 -8.94
N THR A 48 -9.41 -8.34 -9.91
CA THR A 48 -10.14 -9.39 -10.65
C THR A 48 -9.16 -10.32 -11.35
N ARG A 49 -8.20 -9.75 -12.10
CA ARG A 49 -7.20 -10.54 -12.83
C ARG A 49 -6.24 -11.30 -11.91
N LEU A 50 -5.87 -10.74 -10.76
CA LEU A 50 -5.10 -11.46 -9.75
C LEU A 50 -5.89 -12.68 -9.25
N ARG A 51 -7.18 -12.55 -8.96
CA ARG A 51 -8.00 -13.73 -8.58
C ARG A 51 -8.02 -14.79 -9.66
N ASP A 52 -8.05 -14.39 -10.94
CA ASP A 52 -8.02 -15.32 -12.07
C ASP A 52 -6.71 -16.12 -12.18
N THR A 53 -5.61 -15.64 -11.57
CA THR A 53 -4.34 -16.41 -11.46
C THR A 53 -4.31 -17.36 -10.25
N GLY A 54 -5.36 -17.36 -9.42
CA GLY A 54 -5.39 -18.05 -8.14
C GLY A 54 -4.72 -17.26 -7.00
N TYR A 55 -4.41 -15.98 -7.22
CA TYR A 55 -3.93 -15.08 -6.16
C TYR A 55 -4.96 -14.97 -5.03
N ARG A 56 -4.47 -14.95 -3.79
CA ARG A 56 -5.29 -14.79 -2.59
C ARG A 56 -4.79 -13.60 -1.81
N PHE A 57 -5.68 -12.70 -1.40
CA PHE A 57 -5.31 -11.50 -0.66
C PHE A 57 -5.21 -11.80 0.85
N GLU A 58 -4.19 -11.26 1.52
CA GLU A 58 -3.99 -11.43 2.97
C GLU A 58 -5.15 -10.80 3.77
N CYS A 59 -5.65 -9.65 3.33
CA CYS A 59 -6.74 -8.93 4.01
C CYS A 59 -8.08 -9.69 4.02
N GLU A 60 -8.27 -10.63 3.10
CA GLU A 60 -9.46 -11.50 3.03
C GLU A 60 -9.31 -12.75 3.92
N ALA A 61 -8.10 -13.05 4.40
CA ALA A 61 -7.85 -14.24 5.22
C ALA A 61 -8.43 -14.14 6.64
N GLY A 62 -8.67 -12.91 7.12
CA GLY A 62 -9.14 -12.66 8.48
C GLY A 62 -8.15 -13.12 9.55
N ARG A 63 -6.84 -13.15 9.23
CA ARG A 63 -5.80 -13.67 10.14
C ARG A 63 -5.56 -12.75 11.34
N TYR A 64 -5.57 -11.44 11.11
CA TYR A 64 -5.27 -10.41 12.13
C TYR A 64 -6.47 -9.53 12.48
N SER A 65 -7.46 -9.46 11.59
CA SER A 65 -8.65 -8.63 11.71
C SER A 65 -9.85 -9.33 11.05
N ASP A 66 -11.00 -8.69 11.00
CA ASP A 66 -12.08 -9.16 10.14
C ASP A 66 -11.64 -9.17 8.67
N ALA A 67 -12.17 -10.13 7.92
CA ALA A 67 -11.91 -10.24 6.48
C ALA A 67 -12.54 -9.04 5.76
N VAL A 68 -11.72 -8.35 4.98
CA VAL A 68 -12.12 -7.14 4.23
C VAL A 68 -11.67 -7.27 2.78
N PRO A 69 -12.36 -6.62 1.82
CA PRO A 69 -11.93 -6.63 0.43
C PRO A 69 -10.59 -5.86 0.26
N PRO A 70 -9.77 -6.24 -0.73
CA PRO A 70 -8.49 -5.59 -1.02
C PRO A 70 -8.62 -4.14 -1.51
N HIS A 71 -9.79 -3.74 -1.98
CA HIS A 71 -10.14 -2.35 -2.27
C HIS A 71 -11.37 -1.95 -1.46
N ARG A 72 -11.25 -0.92 -0.62
CA ARG A 72 -12.34 -0.45 0.24
C ARG A 72 -12.27 1.05 0.50
N GLN A 73 -13.44 1.68 0.62
CA GLN A 73 -13.56 3.08 1.03
C GLN A 73 -13.31 3.25 2.53
N ILE A 74 -12.76 4.39 2.93
CA ILE A 74 -12.42 4.70 4.34
C ILE A 74 -12.96 6.03 4.86
N SER A 75 -14.08 6.49 4.32
CA SER A 75 -14.65 7.82 4.63
C SER A 75 -14.80 8.10 6.14
N VAL A 76 -15.17 7.10 6.94
CA VAL A 76 -15.28 7.24 8.41
C VAL A 76 -13.93 7.40 9.10
N HIS A 77 -12.87 6.78 8.59
CA HIS A 77 -11.53 6.84 9.17
C HIS A 77 -10.81 8.14 8.84
N LEU A 78 -11.12 8.75 7.68
CA LEU A 78 -10.47 9.99 7.26
C LEU A 78 -10.67 11.13 8.26
N GLY A 79 -11.89 11.33 8.74
CA GLY A 79 -12.16 12.36 9.76
C GLY A 79 -11.43 12.10 11.08
N ARG A 80 -11.23 10.83 11.46
CA ARG A 80 -10.44 10.47 12.65
C ARG A 80 -8.96 10.73 12.45
N ILE A 81 -8.43 10.47 11.25
CA ILE A 81 -7.04 10.78 10.91
C ILE A 81 -6.81 12.29 11.02
N GLU A 82 -7.69 13.10 10.42
CA GLU A 82 -7.59 14.57 10.48
C GLU A 82 -7.69 15.09 11.92
N GLU A 83 -8.67 14.61 12.70
CA GLU A 83 -8.83 14.97 14.11
C GLU A 83 -7.59 14.61 14.94
N THR A 84 -7.03 13.43 14.73
CA THR A 84 -5.84 12.98 15.48
C THR A 84 -4.60 13.79 15.10
N LEU A 85 -4.44 14.16 13.83
CA LEU A 85 -3.33 14.99 13.39
C LEU A 85 -3.43 16.42 13.94
N GLU A 86 -4.64 17.01 13.93
CA GLU A 86 -4.91 18.32 14.54
C GLU A 86 -4.64 18.30 16.04
N ASP A 87 -5.23 17.36 16.78
CA ASP A 87 -5.09 17.25 18.24
C ASP A 87 -3.62 17.13 18.69
N ARG A 88 -2.82 16.36 17.95
CA ARG A 88 -1.43 16.09 18.33
C ARG A 88 -0.41 17.08 17.79
N PHE A 89 -0.60 17.55 16.57
CA PHE A 89 0.42 18.29 15.85
C PHE A 89 -0.01 19.71 15.47
N GLY A 90 -1.30 20.08 15.60
CA GLY A 90 -1.83 21.37 15.14
C GLY A 90 -1.15 22.60 15.76
N ASP A 91 -0.75 22.51 17.03
CA ASP A 91 -0.04 23.59 17.74
C ASP A 91 1.45 23.68 17.36
N LEU A 92 2.00 22.69 16.66
CA LEU A 92 3.41 22.69 16.30
C LEU A 92 3.68 23.67 15.15
N PRO A 93 4.81 24.42 15.17
CA PRO A 93 5.11 25.40 14.13
C PRO A 93 5.11 24.87 12.70
N ALA A 94 5.36 23.57 12.50
CA ALA A 94 5.32 22.92 11.18
C ALA A 94 3.89 22.82 10.62
N PHE A 95 2.86 22.78 11.49
CA PHE A 95 1.45 22.61 11.13
C PHE A 95 0.59 23.84 11.46
N ALA A 96 1.12 24.77 12.25
CA ALA A 96 0.37 25.93 12.75
C ALA A 96 -0.34 26.72 11.64
N GLY A 97 -1.65 26.91 11.81
CA GLY A 97 -2.49 27.70 10.91
C GLY A 97 -2.93 26.98 9.64
N ARG A 98 -2.69 25.66 9.52
CA ARG A 98 -3.19 24.84 8.42
C ARG A 98 -4.52 24.21 8.80
N SER A 99 -5.46 24.24 7.86
CA SER A 99 -6.70 23.46 7.94
C SER A 99 -6.62 22.14 7.16
N ASP A 100 -5.53 21.95 6.39
CA ASP A 100 -5.31 20.83 5.48
C ASP A 100 -4.04 20.04 5.86
N PHE A 101 -4.22 19.08 6.77
CA PHE A 101 -3.12 18.20 7.20
C PHE A 101 -2.66 17.27 6.09
N LEU A 102 -3.62 16.75 5.31
CA LEU A 102 -3.34 15.85 4.21
C LEU A 102 -3.11 16.65 2.91
N PRO A 103 -2.09 16.27 2.12
CA PRO A 103 -1.93 16.78 0.77
C PRO A 103 -3.19 16.52 -0.07
N ARG A 104 -3.57 17.46 -0.93
CA ARG A 104 -4.85 17.40 -1.68
C ARG A 104 -5.05 16.10 -2.47
N ALA A 105 -3.99 15.61 -3.13
CA ALA A 105 -4.05 14.33 -3.83
C ALA A 105 -4.32 13.16 -2.88
N LEU A 106 -3.74 13.18 -1.67
CA LEU A 106 -3.90 12.11 -0.70
C LEU A 106 -5.29 12.13 -0.05
N ASP A 107 -5.81 13.30 0.30
CA ASP A 107 -7.19 13.47 0.78
C ASP A 107 -8.19 12.94 -0.26
N LEU A 108 -8.05 13.37 -1.52
CA LEU A 108 -8.98 12.95 -2.56
C LEU A 108 -8.83 11.47 -2.91
N PHE A 109 -7.61 10.92 -2.90
CA PHE A 109 -7.38 9.48 -3.00
C PHE A 109 -8.13 8.74 -1.88
N ALA A 110 -8.03 9.20 -0.62
CA ALA A 110 -8.73 8.58 0.51
C ALA A 110 -10.26 8.57 0.34
N ARG A 111 -10.81 9.62 -0.27
CA ARG A 111 -12.26 9.78 -0.51
C ARG A 111 -12.78 9.04 -1.74
N VAL A 112 -11.96 8.87 -2.78
CA VAL A 112 -12.38 8.31 -4.07
C VAL A 112 -11.95 6.85 -4.20
N VAL A 113 -10.76 6.49 -3.75
CA VAL A 113 -10.19 5.14 -3.82
C VAL A 113 -10.27 4.46 -2.45
N GLY A 114 -9.82 5.15 -1.40
CA GLY A 114 -9.74 4.61 -0.05
C GLY A 114 -8.47 3.80 0.18
N ILE A 115 -8.59 2.51 0.50
CA ILE A 115 -7.48 1.60 0.76
C ILE A 115 -7.30 0.63 -0.41
N ILE A 116 -6.04 0.39 -0.74
CA ILE A 116 -5.59 -0.69 -1.61
C ILE A 116 -4.68 -1.61 -0.78
N ASP A 117 -4.97 -2.90 -0.71
CA ASP A 117 -4.09 -3.91 -0.11
C ASP A 117 -4.00 -5.13 -1.03
N LEU A 118 -3.03 -5.11 -1.94
CA LEU A 118 -2.78 -6.21 -2.86
C LEU A 118 -1.84 -7.27 -2.26
N ARG A 119 -1.55 -7.30 -0.95
CA ARG A 119 -0.63 -8.30 -0.38
C ARG A 119 -1.12 -9.71 -0.61
N GLN A 120 -0.21 -10.57 -1.06
CA GLN A 120 -0.50 -11.99 -1.19
C GLN A 120 -0.58 -12.61 0.20
N ARG A 121 -1.58 -13.46 0.38
CA ARG A 121 -1.60 -14.41 1.48
C ARG A 121 -0.50 -15.44 1.25
N HIS A 122 0.57 -15.36 2.03
CA HIS A 122 1.62 -16.39 2.01
C HIS A 122 1.10 -17.68 2.65
N PRO A 123 1.41 -18.87 2.07
CA PRO A 123 1.14 -20.10 2.76
C PRO A 123 1.88 -20.04 4.09
N GLY A 124 1.19 -20.36 5.18
CA GLY A 124 1.80 -20.44 6.50
C GLY A 124 3.01 -21.36 6.38
N LYS A 125 4.19 -20.87 6.78
CA LYS A 125 5.40 -21.72 6.80
C LYS A 125 5.02 -23.01 7.53
N PRO A 126 5.20 -24.21 6.92
CA PRO A 126 5.00 -25.43 7.67
C PRO A 126 5.86 -25.33 8.93
N PRO A 127 5.36 -25.80 10.08
CA PRO A 127 6.13 -25.74 11.32
C PRO A 127 7.52 -26.32 11.05
N GLN A 128 8.58 -25.51 11.26
CA GLN A 128 9.94 -25.95 11.00
C GLN A 128 10.18 -27.25 11.77
N ALA A 129 10.45 -28.33 11.04
CA ALA A 129 10.79 -29.62 11.62
C ALA A 129 12.10 -29.46 12.41
N GLY A 130 11.99 -29.23 13.72
CA GLY A 130 13.11 -28.88 14.59
C GLY A 130 12.76 -27.92 15.74
N ILE A 131 11.70 -27.11 15.60
CA ILE A 131 11.16 -26.27 16.69
C ILE A 131 9.88 -26.94 17.22
N THR A 132 9.97 -28.17 17.73
CA THR A 132 8.79 -28.93 18.18
C THR A 132 8.76 -29.28 19.66
N ALA A 133 9.70 -28.79 20.48
CA ALA A 133 9.51 -28.80 21.93
C ALA A 133 8.82 -27.50 22.38
N ARG A 134 7.50 -27.40 22.16
CA ARG A 134 6.69 -26.38 22.87
C ARG A 134 6.93 -26.58 24.36
N THR A 135 7.28 -25.51 25.05
CA THR A 135 7.47 -25.60 26.51
C THR A 135 6.15 -25.99 27.17
N PRO A 136 6.18 -26.65 28.34
CA PRO A 136 4.96 -26.92 29.11
C PRO A 136 4.12 -25.65 29.36
N VAL A 137 4.78 -24.50 29.48
CA VAL A 137 4.14 -23.18 29.66
C VAL A 137 3.38 -22.73 28.41
N GLN A 138 3.97 -22.86 27.21
CA GLN A 138 3.27 -22.54 25.96
C GLN A 138 2.03 -23.42 25.76
N ARG A 139 2.12 -24.71 26.08
CA ARG A 139 0.97 -25.64 26.04
C ARG A 139 -0.11 -25.30 27.07
N ALA A 140 0.28 -24.92 28.29
CA ALA A 140 -0.67 -24.53 29.32
C ALA A 140 -1.41 -23.23 28.96
N LEU A 141 -0.69 -22.25 28.38
CA LEU A 141 -1.27 -20.98 27.93
C LEU A 141 -2.23 -21.17 26.76
N GLU A 142 -1.87 -21.98 25.76
CA GLU A 142 -2.78 -22.33 24.66
C GLU A 142 -4.04 -23.04 25.17
N ASN A 143 -3.90 -24.03 26.05
CA ASN A 143 -5.05 -24.75 26.62
C ASN A 143 -5.97 -23.84 27.44
N ALA A 144 -5.42 -22.86 28.16
CA ALA A 144 -6.20 -21.87 28.90
C ALA A 144 -6.95 -20.92 27.96
N LEU A 145 -6.35 -20.54 26.84
CA LEU A 145 -6.96 -19.66 25.83
C LEU A 145 -8.00 -20.39 24.96
N SER A 146 -7.82 -21.69 24.68
CA SER A 146 -8.79 -22.53 23.96
C SER A 146 -10.14 -22.67 24.66
N GLY A 147 -10.18 -22.47 25.99
CA GLY A 147 -11.41 -22.53 26.79
C GLY A 147 -12.32 -21.29 26.65
N LEU A 148 -11.83 -20.20 26.06
CA LEU A 148 -12.55 -18.91 25.98
C LEU A 148 -13.38 -18.73 24.69
N GLY A 149 -13.59 -19.80 23.92
CA GLY A 149 -14.71 -19.97 22.98
C GLY A 149 -14.95 -18.84 21.99
N GLY A 150 -14.14 -18.76 20.92
CA GLY A 150 -14.49 -17.97 19.73
C GLY A 150 -13.33 -17.73 18.76
N THR A 151 -12.16 -17.37 19.28
CA THR A 151 -10.97 -17.05 18.49
C THR A 151 -10.22 -18.29 18.01
N ASP A 152 -10.27 -19.38 18.76
CA ASP A 152 -9.47 -20.58 18.53
C ASP A 152 -9.96 -21.43 17.34
N ALA A 153 -11.28 -21.49 17.12
CA ALA A 153 -11.85 -22.16 15.95
C ALA A 153 -11.59 -21.36 14.66
N ARG A 154 -11.74 -20.03 14.70
CA ARG A 154 -11.38 -19.14 13.57
C ARG A 154 -9.89 -19.28 13.25
N ARG A 155 -9.01 -19.23 14.25
CA ARG A 155 -7.56 -19.42 14.08
C ARG A 155 -7.24 -20.77 13.44
N ARG A 156 -7.83 -21.89 13.89
CA ARG A 156 -7.59 -23.21 13.29
C ARG A 156 -8.06 -23.31 11.83
N VAL A 157 -9.18 -22.67 11.47
CA VAL A 157 -9.66 -22.61 10.08
C VAL A 157 -8.69 -21.79 9.22
N VAL A 158 -8.26 -20.62 9.72
CA VAL A 158 -7.25 -19.77 9.04
C VAL A 158 -5.94 -20.52 8.87
N GLU A 159 -5.42 -21.17 9.91
CA GLU A 159 -4.20 -21.98 9.86
C GLU A 159 -4.31 -23.19 8.90
N THR A 160 -5.50 -23.77 8.77
CA THR A 160 -5.74 -24.88 7.83
C THR A 160 -5.78 -24.41 6.39
N GLU A 161 -6.44 -23.27 6.11
CA GLU A 161 -6.42 -22.63 4.79
C GLU A 161 -5.03 -22.08 4.45
N ASP A 162 -4.27 -21.59 5.45
CA ASP A 162 -2.90 -21.10 5.29
C ASP A 162 -1.94 -22.18 4.85
N ARG A 163 -2.21 -23.44 5.17
CA ARG A 163 -1.38 -24.57 4.75
C ARG A 163 -1.67 -25.03 3.33
N ARG A 164 -2.70 -24.49 2.67
CA ARG A 164 -2.96 -24.83 1.27
C ARG A 164 -1.88 -24.18 0.40
N PRO A 165 -1.11 -24.96 -0.36
CA PRO A 165 -0.16 -24.40 -1.31
C PRO A 165 -0.90 -23.50 -2.31
N HIS A 166 -0.22 -22.47 -2.80
CA HIS A 166 -0.73 -21.75 -3.97
C HIS A 166 -0.97 -22.74 -5.11
N LEU A 167 -2.10 -22.58 -5.80
CA LEU A 167 -2.59 -23.55 -6.77
C LEU A 167 -1.85 -23.53 -8.11
N SER A 168 -0.84 -22.68 -8.25
CA SER A 168 -0.08 -22.54 -9.50
C SER A 168 1.25 -23.28 -9.41
N ASP A 169 1.51 -24.13 -10.40
CA ASP A 169 2.82 -24.77 -10.59
C ASP A 169 3.87 -23.79 -11.14
N ASP A 170 3.44 -22.63 -11.63
CA ASP A 170 4.32 -21.54 -12.05
C ASP A 170 4.91 -20.83 -10.80
N PRO A 171 6.25 -20.84 -10.64
CA PRO A 171 6.91 -20.30 -9.44
C PRO A 171 6.80 -18.79 -9.31
N VAL A 172 6.63 -18.04 -10.41
CA VAL A 172 6.41 -16.59 -10.37
C VAL A 172 5.00 -16.31 -9.89
N ILE A 173 4.00 -17.00 -10.44
CA ILE A 173 2.59 -16.84 -10.04
C ILE A 173 2.39 -17.24 -8.56
N ALA A 174 3.00 -18.36 -8.15
CA ALA A 174 2.92 -18.84 -6.78
C ALA A 174 3.52 -17.85 -5.76
N ARG A 175 4.41 -16.94 -6.20
CA ARG A 175 5.14 -16.00 -5.35
C ARG A 175 4.91 -14.55 -5.76
N LEU A 176 3.76 -14.23 -6.34
CA LEU A 176 3.48 -12.87 -6.82
C LEU A 176 3.66 -11.80 -5.73
N GLY A 177 3.30 -12.11 -4.48
CA GLY A 177 3.42 -11.21 -3.34
C GLY A 177 4.85 -10.85 -2.93
N ASP A 178 5.85 -11.60 -3.42
CA ASP A 178 7.25 -11.27 -3.18
C ASP A 178 7.72 -10.06 -4.01
N TRP A 179 6.96 -9.67 -5.03
CA TRP A 179 7.35 -8.63 -6.00
C TRP A 179 6.82 -7.24 -5.66
N ASN A 180 6.66 -6.96 -4.36
CA ASN A 180 6.20 -5.69 -3.82
C ASN A 180 4.82 -5.25 -4.38
N PRO A 181 3.74 -5.99 -4.05
CA PRO A 181 2.38 -5.59 -4.44
C PRO A 181 2.02 -4.21 -3.87
N LEU A 182 1.19 -3.47 -4.61
CA LEU A 182 0.70 -2.15 -4.20
C LEU A 182 -0.11 -2.27 -2.91
N VAL A 183 0.28 -1.49 -1.92
CA VAL A 183 -0.48 -1.27 -0.70
C VAL A 183 -0.50 0.23 -0.46
N ILE A 184 -1.68 0.79 -0.24
CA ILE A 184 -1.86 2.13 0.29
C ILE A 184 -2.91 2.02 1.38
N ASN A 185 -2.48 2.20 2.62
CA ASN A 185 -3.32 2.17 3.80
C ASN A 185 -3.08 3.42 4.65
N LEU A 186 -4.04 4.35 4.61
CA LEU A 186 -3.97 5.58 5.39
C LEU A 186 -4.41 5.39 6.84
N GLU A 187 -4.98 4.24 7.21
CA GLU A 187 -5.28 3.93 8.61
C GLU A 187 -4.00 3.90 9.48
N TYR A 188 -2.84 3.64 8.88
CA TYR A 188 -1.54 3.77 9.57
C TYR A 188 -1.29 5.17 10.13
N LEU A 189 -1.87 6.21 9.52
CA LEU A 189 -1.78 7.58 10.04
C LEU A 189 -2.53 7.73 11.37
N SER A 190 -3.64 7.01 11.54
CA SER A 190 -4.36 7.01 12.82
C SER A 190 -3.60 6.25 13.91
N ASP A 191 -2.87 5.20 13.54
CA ASP A 191 -2.03 4.45 14.49
C ASP A 191 -0.84 5.29 14.97
N ILE A 192 -0.15 5.98 14.06
CA ILE A 192 0.91 6.95 14.40
C ILE A 192 0.37 8.02 15.36
N GLY A 193 -0.84 8.50 15.08
CA GLY A 193 -1.56 9.43 15.95
C GLY A 193 -1.91 8.85 17.32
N ALA A 194 -2.08 7.55 17.48
CA ALA A 194 -2.30 6.91 18.79
C ALA A 194 -0.99 6.57 19.53
N GLU A 195 0.13 6.43 18.81
CA GLU A 195 1.42 6.11 19.40
C GLU A 195 2.02 7.30 20.15
N MET A 196 2.22 7.16 21.46
CA MET A 196 2.80 8.20 22.32
C MET A 196 4.17 8.72 21.84
N GLU A 197 4.86 7.95 21.00
CA GLU A 197 6.23 8.23 20.53
C GLU A 197 6.31 8.82 19.11
N ALA A 198 5.20 9.18 18.48
CA ALA A 198 5.26 9.87 17.19
C ALA A 198 5.95 11.24 17.32
N GLU A 199 7.21 11.32 16.86
CA GLU A 199 8.05 12.51 16.91
C GLU A 199 8.19 13.15 15.52
N LEU A 200 8.40 14.47 15.51
CA LEU A 200 8.79 15.16 14.28
C LEU A 200 10.25 14.86 13.96
N VAL A 201 10.49 14.48 12.71
CA VAL A 201 11.83 14.16 12.19
C VAL A 201 12.30 15.22 11.20
N PRO A 202 13.61 15.33 10.93
CA PRO A 202 14.13 16.21 9.88
C PRO A 202 13.49 15.91 8.53
N HIS A 203 12.88 16.93 7.92
CA HIS A 203 12.25 16.82 6.62
C HIS A 203 13.32 16.91 5.50
N PRO A 204 13.30 16.06 4.45
CA PRO A 204 14.31 16.07 3.39
C PRO A 204 14.42 17.39 2.61
N MET A 205 13.33 18.16 2.55
CA MET A 205 13.29 19.50 1.94
C MET A 205 13.55 20.63 2.96
N GLY A 206 13.99 20.31 4.17
CA GLY A 206 14.25 21.25 5.25
C GLY A 206 13.09 21.40 6.24
N GLY A 207 13.42 21.75 7.49
CA GLY A 207 12.46 21.84 8.59
C GLY A 207 12.23 20.49 9.30
N LEU A 208 11.14 20.42 10.05
CA LEU A 208 10.67 19.22 10.74
C LEU A 208 9.32 18.79 10.15
N GLY A 209 9.07 17.49 10.07
CA GLY A 209 7.81 16.93 9.62
C GLY A 209 7.52 15.57 10.26
N LEU A 210 6.27 15.16 10.20
CA LEU A 210 5.84 13.83 10.62
C LEU A 210 6.10 12.84 9.49
N MET A 211 6.89 11.80 9.77
CA MET A 211 7.06 10.68 8.84
C MET A 211 5.84 9.77 8.92
N ALA A 212 5.12 9.67 7.81
CA ALA A 212 3.83 9.01 7.72
C ALA A 212 3.95 7.80 6.79
N GLU A 213 3.98 6.59 7.35
CA GLU A 213 3.94 5.36 6.55
C GLU A 213 2.56 5.18 5.91
N ILE A 214 2.54 4.88 4.62
CA ILE A 214 1.31 4.61 3.85
C ILE A 214 1.28 3.17 3.32
N ALA A 215 2.39 2.43 3.42
CA ALA A 215 2.49 1.05 3.01
C ALA A 215 3.55 0.34 3.85
N PRO A 216 3.40 -0.96 4.16
CA PRO A 216 4.51 -1.75 4.70
C PRO A 216 5.67 -1.82 3.70
N SER A 217 6.87 -2.14 4.19
CA SER A 217 8.03 -2.42 3.34
C SER A 217 7.84 -3.68 2.49
N PHE A 218 8.60 -3.79 1.40
CA PHE A 218 8.49 -4.95 0.52
C PHE A 218 8.84 -6.26 1.25
N GLU A 219 9.77 -6.24 2.22
CA GLU A 219 10.08 -7.42 3.03
C GLU A 219 8.87 -7.84 3.85
N HIS A 220 8.18 -6.89 4.49
CA HIS A 220 6.96 -7.19 5.24
C HIS A 220 5.85 -7.75 4.32
N LYS A 221 5.72 -7.23 3.09
CA LYS A 221 4.79 -7.78 2.08
C LYS A 221 5.20 -9.20 1.64
N ALA A 222 6.49 -9.49 1.62
CA ALA A 222 7.07 -10.81 1.36
C ALA A 222 7.14 -11.72 2.61
N ASN A 223 6.49 -11.34 3.72
CA ASN A 223 6.48 -12.08 4.98
C ASN A 223 7.89 -12.33 5.57
N VAL A 224 8.75 -11.32 5.44
CA VAL A 224 10.08 -11.21 6.03
C VAL A 224 10.12 -9.97 6.92
N SER A 225 10.91 -9.99 8.00
CA SER A 225 11.12 -8.79 8.82
C SER A 225 11.74 -7.70 7.95
N GLY A 226 11.11 -6.53 7.92
CA GLY A 226 11.48 -5.45 7.02
C GLY A 226 11.97 -4.20 7.72
N THR A 227 12.26 -3.19 6.90
CA THR A 227 12.54 -1.83 7.34
C THR A 227 11.28 -0.97 7.24
N THR A 228 11.45 0.36 7.34
CA THR A 228 10.45 1.38 6.99
C THR A 228 9.90 1.12 5.60
N GLY A 229 8.58 1.19 5.46
CA GLY A 229 7.89 1.04 4.19
C GLY A 229 7.81 2.33 3.37
N ALA A 230 6.91 2.34 2.40
CA ALA A 230 6.63 3.55 1.64
C ALA A 230 6.01 4.60 2.58
N HIS A 231 6.63 5.77 2.63
CA HIS A 231 6.23 6.84 3.54
C HIS A 231 6.29 8.20 2.83
N LEU A 232 5.67 9.18 3.46
CA LEU A 232 5.71 10.59 3.07
C LEU A 232 5.94 11.44 4.31
N PHE A 233 6.14 12.74 4.10
CA PHE A 233 6.26 13.68 5.21
C PHE A 233 5.07 14.63 5.25
N LEU A 234 4.55 14.84 6.46
CA LEU A 234 3.50 15.80 6.75
C LEU A 234 4.02 17.00 7.57
N PRO A 235 3.48 18.20 7.34
CA PRO A 235 2.56 18.49 6.25
C PRO A 235 3.33 18.66 4.92
N SER A 236 2.67 18.40 3.80
CA SER A 236 3.23 18.71 2.47
C SER A 236 2.53 19.93 1.86
N GLN A 237 3.27 20.74 1.10
CA GLN A 237 2.70 21.84 0.30
C GLN A 237 2.44 21.41 -1.16
N ARG A 238 2.90 20.22 -1.55
CA ARG A 238 2.71 19.70 -2.90
C ARG A 238 1.28 19.22 -3.09
N VAL A 239 0.77 19.34 -4.31
CA VAL A 239 -0.51 18.70 -4.66
C VAL A 239 -0.34 17.19 -4.61
N SER A 240 0.73 16.67 -5.23
CA SER A 240 1.16 15.27 -5.17
C SER A 240 2.36 15.16 -4.22
N PRO A 241 2.18 14.62 -2.99
CA PRO A 241 3.28 14.52 -2.03
C PRO A 241 4.37 13.59 -2.54
N MET A 242 5.59 13.79 -2.07
CA MET A 242 6.70 12.89 -2.38
C MET A 242 6.58 11.62 -1.52
N ILE A 243 6.71 10.47 -2.18
CA ILE A 243 6.82 9.15 -1.58
C ILE A 243 8.29 8.77 -1.52
N PHE A 244 8.69 8.31 -0.35
CA PHE A 244 10.02 7.81 -0.03
C PHE A 244 9.90 6.31 0.24
N GLU A 245 10.66 5.52 -0.51
CA GLU A 245 10.78 4.07 -0.36
C GLU A 245 12.20 3.68 -0.82
N HIS A 246 12.39 2.46 -1.31
CA HIS A 246 13.65 2.04 -1.91
C HIS A 246 13.83 2.73 -3.27
N GLY A 247 14.87 3.55 -3.38
CA GLY A 247 15.24 4.25 -4.61
C GLY A 247 15.03 5.77 -4.53
N PRO A 248 15.05 6.46 -5.67
CA PRO A 248 14.79 7.89 -5.73
C PRO A 248 13.35 8.23 -5.28
N PRO A 249 13.13 9.31 -4.50
CA PRO A 249 11.80 9.77 -4.19
C PRO A 249 10.98 10.06 -5.46
N ALA A 250 9.71 9.67 -5.46
CA ALA A 250 8.79 9.90 -6.56
C ALA A 250 7.54 10.65 -6.07
N SER A 251 6.82 11.33 -6.96
CA SER A 251 5.52 11.88 -6.57
C SER A 251 4.52 10.74 -6.29
N PHE A 252 3.49 10.97 -5.49
CA PHE A 252 2.45 9.98 -5.20
C PHE A 252 1.77 9.46 -6.48
N ILE A 253 1.58 10.32 -7.47
CA ILE A 253 1.04 9.95 -8.77
C ILE A 253 2.02 9.07 -9.56
N ASP A 254 3.31 9.40 -9.57
CA ASP A 254 4.31 8.57 -10.25
C ASP A 254 4.50 7.21 -9.57
N TYR A 255 4.35 7.16 -8.24
CA TYR A 255 4.31 5.92 -7.46
C TYR A 255 3.16 5.02 -7.91
N LEU A 256 1.95 5.57 -8.03
CA LEU A 256 0.78 4.85 -8.55
C LEU A 256 0.99 4.42 -10.01
N ARG A 257 1.44 5.31 -10.89
CA ARG A 257 1.69 5.01 -12.31
C ARG A 257 2.68 3.87 -12.47
N THR A 258 3.77 3.89 -11.70
CA THR A 258 4.78 2.83 -11.69
C THR A 258 4.16 1.50 -11.30
N ALA A 259 3.38 1.46 -10.21
CA ALA A 259 2.71 0.23 -9.80
C ALA A 259 1.76 -0.31 -10.88
N PHE A 260 0.91 0.54 -11.47
CA PHE A 260 -0.07 0.11 -12.48
C PHE A 260 0.56 -0.25 -13.83
N ALA A 261 1.67 0.40 -14.22
CA ALA A 261 2.45 0.02 -15.41
C ALA A 261 2.95 -1.43 -15.33
N HIS A 262 3.03 -1.99 -14.12
CA HIS A 262 3.46 -3.35 -13.84
C HIS A 262 2.35 -4.19 -13.18
N GLY A 263 1.08 -3.84 -13.40
CA GLY A 263 -0.05 -4.66 -12.98
C GLY A 263 -0.30 -4.68 -11.47
N GLY A 264 0.06 -3.60 -10.77
CA GLY A 264 -0.09 -3.44 -9.33
C GLY A 264 1.16 -3.83 -8.52
N PHE A 265 2.34 -3.89 -9.15
CA PHE A 265 3.59 -4.28 -8.49
C PHE A 265 4.67 -3.22 -8.69
N LEU A 266 5.41 -2.89 -7.63
CA LEU A 266 6.47 -1.89 -7.71
C LEU A 266 7.83 -2.51 -8.05
N GLY A 267 7.94 -3.84 -7.98
CA GLY A 267 9.22 -4.54 -8.09
C GLY A 267 10.02 -4.49 -6.78
N VAL A 268 11.13 -5.22 -6.77
CA VAL A 268 12.01 -5.37 -5.59
C VAL A 268 13.32 -4.62 -5.78
N PRO A 269 13.92 -4.09 -4.71
CA PRO A 269 15.21 -3.42 -4.81
C PRO A 269 16.35 -4.42 -5.09
N ALA A 270 17.33 -4.00 -5.88
CA ALA A 270 18.62 -4.69 -5.97
C ALA A 270 19.35 -4.58 -4.60
N PRO A 271 20.05 -5.63 -4.12
CA PRO A 271 20.50 -6.81 -4.85
C PRO A 271 19.65 -8.07 -4.61
N VAL A 272 18.35 -7.96 -4.31
CA VAL A 272 17.51 -9.14 -4.06
C VAL A 272 17.57 -10.05 -5.29
N ARG A 273 18.16 -11.25 -5.13
CA ARG A 273 18.35 -12.27 -6.20
C ARG A 273 17.50 -13.50 -5.91
N PRO A 274 16.19 -13.44 -6.19
CA PRO A 274 15.33 -14.61 -6.15
C PRO A 274 15.87 -15.68 -7.12
N SER A 275 15.97 -16.91 -6.64
CA SER A 275 16.54 -18.03 -7.38
C SER A 275 15.64 -18.60 -8.49
N HIS A 276 14.46 -18.02 -8.71
CA HIS A 276 13.35 -18.67 -9.42
C HIS A 276 12.81 -17.86 -10.60
N ALA A 277 13.46 -16.76 -10.98
CA ALA A 277 13.05 -15.96 -12.15
C ALA A 277 14.24 -15.23 -12.78
N GLU A 278 14.16 -15.03 -14.10
CA GLU A 278 14.97 -14.02 -14.78
C GLU A 278 14.39 -12.63 -14.46
N LEU A 279 15.26 -11.69 -14.09
CA LEU A 279 14.87 -10.36 -13.62
C LEU A 279 15.23 -9.31 -14.65
N THR A 280 14.26 -8.45 -14.93
CA THR A 280 14.44 -7.26 -15.75
C THR A 280 14.42 -6.03 -14.86
N GLN A 281 15.34 -5.10 -15.12
CA GLN A 281 15.36 -3.82 -14.44
C GLN A 281 14.30 -2.90 -15.03
N ILE A 282 13.31 -2.52 -14.22
CA ILE A 282 12.17 -1.67 -14.62
C ILE A 282 12.38 -0.20 -14.25
N ALA A 283 13.23 0.07 -13.25
CA ALA A 283 13.67 1.41 -12.86
C ALA A 283 15.08 1.34 -12.25
N PRO A 284 15.77 2.47 -11.98
CA PRO A 284 17.06 2.45 -11.30
C PRO A 284 17.03 1.64 -10.00
N GLN A 285 17.75 0.52 -9.96
CA GLN A 285 17.82 -0.42 -8.83
C GLN A 285 16.52 -1.17 -8.49
N VAL A 286 15.52 -1.16 -9.37
CA VAL A 286 14.26 -1.88 -9.16
C VAL A 286 14.13 -2.99 -10.20
N LEU A 287 13.87 -4.20 -9.71
CA LEU A 287 13.81 -5.42 -10.50
C LEU A 287 12.40 -6.04 -10.45
N LEU A 288 11.95 -6.58 -11.57
CA LEU A 288 10.72 -7.36 -11.67
C LEU A 288 10.99 -8.61 -12.54
N PRO A 289 10.32 -9.75 -12.32
CA PRO A 289 10.47 -10.89 -13.22
C PRO A 289 10.07 -10.56 -14.64
N ASP A 290 10.83 -11.06 -15.61
CA ASP A 290 10.40 -11.08 -17.01
C ASP A 290 9.35 -12.19 -17.18
N HIS A 291 8.10 -11.87 -16.81
CA HIS A 291 7.01 -12.82 -16.80
C HIS A 291 5.76 -12.24 -17.45
N PRO A 292 5.08 -12.96 -18.37
CA PRO A 292 3.91 -12.45 -19.08
C PRO A 292 2.72 -12.11 -18.17
N VAL A 293 2.70 -12.60 -16.92
CA VAL A 293 1.66 -12.26 -15.95
C VAL A 293 1.58 -10.75 -15.69
N PHE A 294 2.71 -10.04 -15.57
CA PHE A 294 2.71 -8.61 -15.27
C PHE A 294 2.16 -7.80 -16.44
N VAL A 295 2.50 -8.19 -17.67
CA VAL A 295 1.92 -7.59 -18.88
C VAL A 295 0.41 -7.85 -18.95
N SER A 296 -0.03 -9.07 -18.64
CA SER A 296 -1.45 -9.44 -18.61
C SER A 296 -2.22 -8.61 -17.57
N LEU A 297 -1.64 -8.44 -16.38
CA LEU A 297 -2.22 -7.64 -15.29
C LEU A 297 -2.32 -6.16 -15.65
N ALA A 298 -1.34 -5.61 -16.35
CA ALA A 298 -1.30 -4.20 -16.78
C ALA A 298 -2.11 -3.91 -18.06
N LYS A 299 -2.55 -4.94 -18.78
CA LYS A 299 -3.18 -4.80 -20.10
C LYS A 299 -4.45 -3.95 -20.04
N ASP A 300 -4.61 -2.99 -20.95
CA ASP A 300 -5.83 -2.18 -21.08
C ASP A 300 -6.23 -1.39 -19.80
N LEU A 301 -5.30 -1.18 -18.87
CA LEU A 301 -5.54 -0.26 -17.75
C LEU A 301 -5.62 1.18 -18.27
N GLU A 302 -6.51 1.97 -17.67
CA GLU A 302 -6.71 3.35 -18.07
C GLU A 302 -5.46 4.18 -17.70
N PRO A 303 -4.85 4.91 -18.64
CA PRO A 303 -3.76 5.82 -18.32
C PRO A 303 -4.27 6.98 -17.48
N PHE A 304 -3.44 7.50 -16.57
CA PHE A 304 -3.82 8.59 -15.68
C PHE A 304 -2.61 9.45 -15.31
#